data_AF-A0A6G7CMX7-F1
#
_entry.id   AF-A0A6G7CMX7-F1
#
_cell.length_a   1.000
_cell.length_b   1.000
_cell.length_c   1.000
_cell.angle_alpha   90.00
_cell.angle_beta   90.00
_cell.angle_gamma   90.00
#
_symmetry.space_group_name_H-M   'P 1'
#
loop_
_entity.id
_entity.type
_entity.pdbx_description
1 polymer ?
#
loop_
_entity_poly.entity_id
_entity_poly.type
_entity_poly.pdbx_seq_one_letter_code
_entity_poly.pdbx_strand_id
1 'polypeptide(L)'
;MYLFPYSMATKLIDWLGVDFERIYNERGGMQREQLKLINKYSVLMQAKTNAYMTIKRLERSKNKANIDFAKNIKNTMTGTLSSEILQTLASSPNADEIIIEWQPSSAEEERATHALHYGKRMTIKQAEKLGLGVEYNCQCGMKIIAGQKHVQKITTKINRGKKA
;
A
#
# COMPACT_ATOMS: atom_id res chain seq x y z
N MET A 1 16.83 2.51 -10.78
CA MET A 1 15.58 3.10 -10.24
C MET A 1 15.24 2.37 -8.95
N TYR A 2 14.87 3.10 -7.90
CA TYR A 2 14.34 2.51 -6.67
C TYR A 2 12.84 2.75 -6.60
N LEU A 3 12.11 1.76 -6.11
CA LEU A 3 10.68 1.82 -5.90
C LEU A 3 10.38 1.38 -4.47
N PHE A 4 9.61 2.19 -3.75
CA PHE A 4 9.19 1.93 -2.38
C PHE A 4 7.66 1.99 -2.37
N PRO A 5 6.95 0.86 -2.53
CA PRO A 5 5.50 0.83 -2.66
C PRO A 5 4.78 1.55 -1.51
N TYR A 6 5.23 1.37 -0.27
CA TYR A 6 4.69 2.08 0.89
C TYR A 6 4.85 3.60 0.80
N SER A 7 6.03 4.08 0.42
CA SER A 7 6.29 5.51 0.23
C SER A 7 5.48 6.10 -0.94
N MET A 8 5.20 5.30 -1.97
CA MET A 8 4.31 5.71 -3.05
C MET A 8 2.86 5.78 -2.60
N ALA A 9 2.39 4.78 -1.86
CA ALA A 9 1.04 4.73 -1.31
C ALA A 9 0.75 5.90 -0.37
N THR A 10 1.67 6.22 0.54
CA THR A 10 1.56 7.39 1.43
C THR A 10 1.46 8.69 0.63
N LYS A 11 2.39 8.95 -0.30
CA LYS A 11 2.35 10.13 -1.16
C LYS A 11 1.07 10.22 -1.99
N LEU A 12 0.55 9.09 -2.47
CA LEU A 12 -0.70 9.05 -3.22
C LEU A 12 -1.88 9.44 -2.32
N ILE A 13 -1.99 8.85 -1.13
CA ILE A 13 -3.03 9.19 -0.16
C ILE A 13 -2.98 10.67 0.21
N ASP A 14 -1.78 11.19 0.51
CA ASP A 14 -1.55 12.59 0.87
C ASP A 14 -1.94 13.52 -0.28
N TRP A 15 -1.52 13.20 -1.51
CA TRP A 15 -1.88 13.96 -2.72
C TRP A 15 -3.39 13.97 -2.99
N LEU A 16 -4.08 12.86 -2.68
CA LEU A 16 -5.52 12.75 -2.80
C LEU A 16 -6.29 13.44 -1.65
N GLY A 17 -5.58 13.97 -0.65
CA GLY A 17 -6.13 14.80 0.43
C GLY A 17 -6.87 14.03 1.52
N VAL A 18 -6.61 12.74 1.70
CA VAL A 18 -7.24 11.96 2.76
C VAL A 18 -6.69 12.40 4.12
N ASP A 19 -7.59 12.79 5.02
CA ASP A 19 -7.26 13.20 6.39
C ASP A 19 -7.67 12.08 7.36
N PHE A 20 -6.68 11.38 7.91
CA PHE A 20 -6.89 10.26 8.82
C PHE A 20 -7.35 10.67 10.22
N GLU A 21 -7.00 11.87 10.68
CA GLU A 21 -7.50 12.38 11.97
C GLU A 21 -9.00 12.67 11.88
N ARG A 22 -9.48 12.97 10.67
CA ARG A 22 -10.89 13.24 10.37
C ARG A 22 -11.58 12.11 9.61
N ILE A 23 -10.97 10.94 9.49
CA ILE A 23 -11.61 9.84 8.74
C ILE A 23 -12.63 9.12 9.58
N TYR A 24 -12.35 8.88 10.86
CA TYR A 24 -13.24 8.15 11.75
C TYR A 24 -14.36 9.08 12.27
N ASN A 25 -15.60 8.59 12.33
CA ASN A 25 -16.77 9.39 12.69
C ASN A 25 -17.34 9.10 14.09
N GLU A 26 -16.63 8.32 14.93
CA GLU A 26 -17.05 7.93 16.29
C GLU A 26 -18.36 7.11 16.37
N ARG A 27 -18.94 6.77 15.22
CA ARG A 27 -20.17 5.98 15.08
C ARG A 27 -19.92 4.71 14.26
N GLY A 28 -18.69 4.20 14.29
CA GLY A 28 -18.30 2.99 13.58
C GLY A 28 -18.23 3.11 12.06
N GLY A 29 -18.03 4.31 11.52
CA GLY A 29 -17.88 4.55 10.08
C GLY A 29 -16.87 5.65 9.74
N MET A 30 -16.87 6.04 8.46
CA MET A 30 -16.06 7.15 7.98
C MET A 30 -16.87 8.47 7.96
N GLN A 31 -16.20 9.60 8.15
CA GLN A 31 -16.82 10.91 7.96
C GLN A 31 -17.24 11.10 6.51
N ARG A 32 -18.41 11.71 6.30
CA ARG A 32 -19.04 11.85 4.98
C ARG A 32 -18.14 12.58 3.98
N GLU A 33 -17.43 13.63 4.42
CA GLU A 33 -16.56 14.41 3.54
C GLU A 33 -15.33 13.61 3.07
N GLN A 34 -14.72 12.84 3.97
CA GLN A 34 -13.64 11.90 3.60
C GLN A 34 -14.16 10.80 2.67
N LEU A 35 -15.34 10.25 2.92
CA LEU A 35 -15.96 9.26 2.04
C LEU A 35 -16.24 9.81 0.64
N LYS A 36 -16.79 11.03 0.53
CA LYS A 36 -17.01 11.71 -0.76
C LYS A 36 -15.70 11.91 -1.51
N LEU A 37 -14.64 12.33 -0.81
CA LEU A 37 -13.32 12.51 -1.39
C LEU A 37 -12.77 11.18 -1.92
N ILE A 38 -12.73 10.15 -1.08
CA ILE A 38 -12.24 8.81 -1.43
C ILE A 38 -12.99 8.24 -2.63
N ASN A 39 -14.32 8.38 -2.67
CA ASN A 39 -15.15 7.87 -3.77
C ASN A 39 -14.89 8.57 -5.12
N LYS A 40 -14.21 9.74 -5.15
CA LYS A 40 -13.80 10.37 -6.41
C LYS A 40 -12.66 9.61 -7.10
N TYR A 41 -11.96 8.74 -6.39
CA TYR A 41 -10.75 8.09 -6.87
C TYR A 41 -10.89 6.57 -6.84
N SER A 42 -11.02 5.97 -8.03
CA SER A 42 -11.16 4.52 -8.22
C SER A 42 -10.03 3.72 -7.54
N VAL A 43 -8.80 4.26 -7.56
CA VAL A 43 -7.62 3.67 -6.92
C VAL A 43 -7.76 3.50 -5.40
N LEU A 44 -8.62 4.27 -4.74
CA LEU A 44 -8.83 4.16 -3.28
C LEU A 44 -9.97 3.20 -2.90
N MET A 45 -10.68 2.59 -3.85
CA MET A 45 -11.91 1.87 -3.55
C MET A 45 -11.71 0.62 -2.69
N GLN A 46 -10.65 -0.14 -2.95
CA GLN A 46 -10.32 -1.32 -2.17
C GLN A 46 -9.73 -0.93 -0.81
N ALA A 47 -8.86 0.08 -0.76
CA ALA A 47 -8.35 0.67 0.48
C ALA A 47 -9.50 1.15 1.40
N LYS A 48 -10.54 1.77 0.82
CA LYS A 48 -11.77 2.16 1.52
C LYS A 48 -12.48 0.95 2.14
N THR A 49 -12.68 -0.12 1.37
CA THR A 49 -13.35 -1.34 1.85
C THR A 49 -12.60 -1.96 3.03
N ASN A 50 -11.27 -2.08 2.93
CA ASN A 50 -10.42 -2.60 4.00
C ASN A 50 -10.43 -1.69 5.23
N ALA A 51 -10.44 -0.37 5.04
CA ALA A 51 -10.56 0.59 6.13
C ALA A 51 -11.90 0.48 6.86
N TYR A 52 -13.02 0.27 6.15
CA TYR A 52 -14.31 -0.01 6.79
C TYR A 52 -14.32 -1.30 7.60
N MET A 53 -13.72 -2.38 7.08
CA MET A 53 -13.58 -3.63 7.83
C MET A 53 -12.73 -3.43 9.09
N THR A 54 -11.67 -2.62 8.98
CA THR A 54 -10.81 -2.26 10.10
C THR A 54 -11.59 -1.49 11.16
N ILE A 55 -12.34 -0.44 10.79
CA ILE A 55 -13.20 0.32 11.72
C ILE A 55 -14.15 -0.61 12.47
N LYS A 56 -14.87 -1.49 11.75
CA LYS A 56 -15.80 -2.45 12.37
C LYS A 56 -15.12 -3.38 13.36
N ARG A 57 -13.88 -3.82 13.07
CA ARG A 57 -13.08 -4.65 13.97
C ARG A 57 -12.68 -3.87 15.22
N LEU A 58 -12.18 -2.65 15.06
CA LEU A 58 -11.72 -1.81 16.17
C LEU A 58 -12.87 -1.41 17.09
N GLU A 59 -14.04 -1.11 16.55
CA GLU A 59 -15.26 -0.82 17.32
C GLU A 59 -15.69 -1.97 18.25
N ARG A 60 -15.48 -3.21 17.80
CA ARG A 60 -15.78 -4.42 18.59
C ARG A 60 -14.70 -4.74 19.62
N SER A 61 -13.58 -4.02 19.62
CA SER A 61 -12.48 -4.27 20.55
C SER A 61 -12.87 -3.85 21.96
N LYS A 62 -12.59 -4.72 22.93
CA LYS A 62 -12.73 -4.41 24.37
C LYS A 62 -11.81 -3.25 24.81
N ASN A 63 -10.73 -2.98 24.07
CA ASN A 63 -9.77 -1.92 24.36
C ASN A 63 -9.96 -0.66 23.50
N LYS A 64 -11.14 -0.45 22.88
CA LYS A 64 -11.34 0.63 21.90
C LYS A 64 -10.95 2.03 22.37
N ALA A 65 -11.08 2.32 23.67
CA ALA A 65 -10.77 3.63 24.24
C ALA A 65 -9.28 3.99 24.15
N ASN A 66 -8.40 2.99 24.04
CA ASN A 66 -6.96 3.17 23.96
C ASN A 66 -6.41 2.89 22.55
N ILE A 67 -7.28 2.74 21.55
CA ILE A 67 -6.88 2.47 20.17
C ILE A 67 -6.81 3.78 19.41
N ASP A 68 -5.67 3.99 18.75
CA ASP A 68 -5.53 5.02 17.74
C ASP A 68 -6.19 4.57 16.43
N PHE A 69 -7.44 4.98 16.22
CA PHE A 69 -8.20 4.66 15.01
C PHE A 69 -7.55 5.25 13.76
N ALA A 70 -7.08 6.51 13.83
CA ALA A 70 -6.48 7.21 12.70
C ALA A 70 -5.25 6.45 12.19
N LYS A 71 -4.33 6.08 13.10
CA LYS A 71 -3.13 5.30 12.77
C LYS A 71 -3.48 3.92 12.21
N ASN A 72 -4.46 3.22 12.78
CA ASN A 72 -4.86 1.90 12.26
C ASN A 72 -5.45 2.00 10.85
N ILE A 73 -6.31 2.99 10.60
CA ILE A 73 -6.92 3.20 9.29
C ILE A 73 -5.86 3.63 8.27
N LYS A 74 -4.93 4.51 8.65
CA LYS A 74 -3.77 4.90 7.85
C LYS A 74 -2.94 3.70 7.44
N ASN A 75 -2.58 2.84 8.39
CA ASN A 75 -1.82 1.63 8.14
C ASN A 75 -2.55 0.68 7.19
N THR A 76 -3.86 0.49 7.38
CA THR A 76 -4.68 -0.35 6.50
C THR A 76 -4.74 0.20 5.08
N MET A 77 -5.07 1.49 4.90
CA MET A 77 -5.18 2.08 3.57
C MET A 77 -3.84 2.09 2.85
N THR A 78 -2.76 2.48 3.56
CA THR A 78 -1.41 2.51 3.00
C THR A 78 -0.92 1.11 2.62
N GLY A 79 -1.11 0.12 3.51
CA GLY A 79 -0.74 -1.27 3.23
C GLY A 79 -1.51 -1.86 2.05
N THR A 80 -2.81 -1.56 1.96
CA THR A 80 -3.65 -2.02 0.83
C THR A 80 -3.12 -1.46 -0.49
N LEU A 81 -2.89 -0.16 -0.59
CA LEU A 81 -2.36 0.46 -1.80
C LEU A 81 -0.94 0.01 -2.13
N SER A 82 -0.08 -0.16 -1.11
CA SER A 82 1.27 -0.67 -1.28
C SER A 82 1.26 -2.06 -1.93
N SER A 83 0.38 -2.95 -1.44
CA SER A 83 0.19 -4.29 -1.99
C SER A 83 -0.36 -4.23 -3.43
N GLU A 84 -1.33 -3.35 -3.71
CA GLU A 84 -1.88 -3.17 -5.05
C GLU A 84 -0.85 -2.65 -6.06
N ILE A 85 0.03 -1.74 -5.65
CA ILE A 85 1.13 -1.25 -6.51
C ILE A 85 2.03 -2.43 -6.92
N LEU A 86 2.42 -3.27 -5.95
CA LEU A 86 3.23 -4.45 -6.22
C LEU A 86 2.49 -5.44 -7.12
N GLN A 87 1.24 -5.75 -6.79
CA GLN A 87 0.42 -6.70 -7.55
C GLN A 87 0.22 -6.21 -8.99
N THR A 88 0.00 -4.91 -9.20
CA THR A 88 -0.11 -4.33 -10.54
C THR A 88 1.17 -4.53 -11.36
N LEU A 89 2.35 -4.43 -10.73
CA LEU A 89 3.61 -4.73 -11.40
C LEU A 89 3.75 -6.23 -11.69
N ALA A 90 3.43 -7.09 -10.71
CA ALA A 90 3.54 -8.55 -10.80
C ALA A 90 2.56 -9.19 -11.79
N SER A 91 1.37 -8.61 -11.95
CA SER A 91 0.36 -9.06 -12.92
C SER A 91 0.47 -8.37 -14.28
N SER A 92 1.49 -7.52 -14.49
CA SER A 92 1.67 -6.86 -15.79
C SER A 92 2.14 -7.84 -16.88
N PRO A 93 1.85 -7.59 -18.17
CA PRO A 93 2.29 -8.47 -19.26
C PRO A 93 3.80 -8.69 -19.31
N ASN A 94 4.57 -7.70 -18.85
CA ASN A 94 6.04 -7.72 -18.90
C ASN A 94 6.66 -8.04 -17.53
N ALA A 95 5.89 -8.61 -16.59
CA ALA A 95 6.37 -8.83 -15.23
C ALA A 95 7.57 -9.79 -15.17
N ASP A 96 7.69 -10.74 -16.09
CA ASP A 96 8.85 -11.64 -16.17
C ASP A 96 10.14 -10.89 -16.58
N GLU A 97 10.00 -9.73 -17.23
CA GLU A 97 11.13 -8.86 -17.64
C GLU A 97 11.53 -7.85 -16.56
N ILE A 98 10.71 -7.69 -15.51
CA ILE A 98 11.00 -6.79 -14.39
C ILE A 98 11.82 -7.55 -13.35
N ILE A 99 13.14 -7.39 -13.44
CA ILE A 99 14.08 -7.95 -12.45
C ILE A 99 14.31 -6.89 -11.37
N ILE A 100 14.09 -7.29 -10.13
CA ILE A 100 14.33 -6.47 -8.95
C ILE A 100 15.43 -7.07 -8.10
N GLU A 101 16.09 -6.23 -7.33
CA GLU A 101 16.87 -6.61 -6.16
C GLU A 101 16.11 -6.12 -4.93
N TRP A 102 15.69 -7.05 -4.08
CA TRP A 102 14.89 -6.75 -2.89
C TRP A 102 15.73 -5.97 -1.87
N GLN A 103 15.23 -4.82 -1.41
CA GLN A 103 15.97 -3.92 -0.54
C GLN A 103 15.43 -3.96 0.90
N PRO A 104 16.26 -3.61 1.90
CA PRO A 104 15.83 -3.50 3.28
C PRO A 104 14.59 -2.62 3.48
N SER A 105 13.81 -2.99 4.51
CA SER A 105 12.73 -2.14 5.04
C SER A 105 13.29 -0.95 5.79
N SER A 106 12.63 0.20 5.68
CA SER A 106 12.84 1.35 6.58
C SER A 106 11.94 1.30 7.84
N ALA A 107 11.11 0.26 7.98
CA ALA A 107 10.30 0.09 9.19
C ALA A 107 11.16 -0.34 10.37
N GLU A 108 10.81 0.12 11.58
CA GLU A 108 11.46 -0.28 12.84
C GLU A 108 11.25 -1.76 13.20
N GLU A 109 10.29 -2.43 12.56
CA GLU A 109 10.00 -3.85 12.78
C GLU A 109 10.94 -4.76 11.96
N GLU A 110 11.65 -5.64 12.66
CA GLU A 110 12.44 -6.70 12.03
C GLU A 110 11.51 -7.81 11.52
N ARG A 111 11.41 -7.96 10.19
CA ARG A 111 10.66 -9.06 9.56
C ARG A 111 11.64 -10.09 9.02
N ALA A 112 11.87 -11.13 9.81
CA ALA A 112 12.83 -12.18 9.53
C ALA A 112 12.63 -12.79 8.13
N THR A 113 11.38 -13.05 7.72
CA THR A 113 11.06 -13.61 6.39
C THR A 113 11.52 -12.71 5.25
N HIS A 114 11.25 -11.40 5.32
CA HIS A 114 11.70 -10.44 4.31
C HIS A 114 13.21 -10.28 4.31
N ALA A 115 13.83 -10.30 5.49
CA ALA A 115 15.27 -10.15 5.65
C ALA A 115 16.06 -11.26 4.95
N LEU A 116 15.54 -12.49 4.91
CA LEU A 116 16.12 -13.60 4.16
C LEU A 116 16.24 -13.35 2.66
N HIS A 117 15.54 -12.35 2.13
CA HIS A 117 15.54 -12.01 0.72
C HIS A 117 16.26 -10.71 0.39
N TYR A 118 16.76 -9.95 1.38
CA TYR A 118 17.49 -8.71 1.09
C TYR A 118 18.73 -8.97 0.23
N GLY A 119 18.94 -8.09 -0.76
CA GLY A 119 20.01 -8.22 -1.76
C GLY A 119 19.77 -9.31 -2.82
N LYS A 120 18.74 -10.16 -2.67
CA LYS A 120 18.44 -11.19 -3.68
C LYS A 120 17.80 -10.56 -4.90
N ARG A 121 18.24 -11.04 -6.06
CA ARG A 121 17.66 -10.69 -7.36
C ARG A 121 16.60 -11.70 -7.76
N MET A 122 15.46 -11.22 -8.22
CA MET A 122 14.33 -12.05 -8.64
C MET A 122 13.42 -11.27 -9.59
N THR A 123 12.52 -11.96 -10.28
CA THR A 123 11.45 -11.28 -11.02
C THR A 123 10.43 -10.69 -10.04
N ILE A 124 9.73 -9.64 -10.45
CA ILE A 124 8.66 -9.05 -9.62
C ILE A 124 7.53 -10.07 -9.34
N LYS A 125 7.27 -11.01 -10.25
CA LYS A 125 6.34 -12.14 -10.04
C LYS A 125 6.80 -13.06 -8.92
N GLN A 126 8.09 -13.39 -8.88
CA GLN A 126 8.63 -14.22 -7.82
C GLN A 126 8.55 -13.50 -6.47
N ALA A 127 8.81 -12.20 -6.43
CA ALA A 127 8.68 -11.42 -5.20
C ALA A 127 7.24 -11.44 -4.65
N GLU A 128 6.25 -11.26 -5.52
CA GLU A 128 4.83 -11.33 -5.14
C GLU A 128 4.43 -12.73 -4.64
N LYS A 129 4.86 -13.80 -5.32
CA LYS A 129 4.65 -15.19 -4.86
C LYS A 129 5.27 -15.49 -3.49
N LEU A 130 6.39 -14.86 -3.18
CA LEU A 130 7.07 -14.96 -1.88
C LEU A 130 6.40 -14.10 -0.79
N GLY A 131 5.33 -13.37 -1.11
CA GLY A 131 4.63 -12.48 -0.18
C GLY A 131 5.40 -11.18 0.13
N LEU A 132 6.49 -10.90 -0.59
CA LEU A 132 7.33 -9.74 -0.33
C LEU A 132 6.57 -8.45 -0.66
N GLY A 133 6.34 -7.58 0.34
CA GLY A 133 5.64 -6.30 0.13
C GLY A 133 4.11 -6.38 0.16
N VAL A 134 3.54 -7.56 0.47
CA VAL A 134 2.09 -7.79 0.60
C VAL A 134 1.61 -7.56 2.02
N GLU A 135 2.49 -7.71 3.01
CA GLU A 135 2.13 -7.54 4.42
C GLU A 135 1.87 -6.07 4.80
N TYR A 136 0.87 -5.84 5.67
CA TYR A 136 0.55 -4.51 6.17
C TYR A 136 1.77 -3.84 6.83
N ASN A 137 2.00 -2.58 6.47
CA ASN A 137 3.13 -1.74 6.87
C ASN A 137 4.52 -2.20 6.39
N CYS A 138 4.62 -3.13 5.44
CA CYS A 138 5.90 -3.44 4.83
C CYS A 138 6.48 -2.19 4.11
N GLN A 139 7.64 -1.72 4.56
CA GLN A 139 8.34 -0.57 3.96
C GLN A 139 9.57 -1.00 3.16
N CYS A 140 9.66 -2.26 2.76
CA CYS A 140 10.74 -2.75 1.92
C CYS A 140 10.77 -2.01 0.57
N GLY A 141 11.98 -1.71 0.13
CA GLY A 141 12.22 -1.18 -1.21
C GLY A 141 12.51 -2.28 -2.22
N MET A 142 12.50 -1.89 -3.48
CA MET A 142 13.02 -2.71 -4.57
C MET A 142 13.86 -1.84 -5.50
N LYS A 143 15.05 -2.32 -5.83
CA LYS A 143 15.90 -1.71 -6.85
C LYS A 143 15.61 -2.40 -8.17
N ILE A 144 15.12 -1.66 -9.15
CA ILE A 144 14.81 -2.19 -10.48
C ILE A 144 16.12 -2.36 -11.26
N ILE A 145 16.51 -3.61 -11.49
CA ILE A 145 17.71 -4.02 -12.22
C ILE A 145 17.41 -4.08 -13.73
N ALA A 146 16.24 -4.60 -14.12
CA ALA A 146 15.78 -4.64 -15.51
C ALA A 146 14.28 -4.29 -15.60
N GLY A 147 13.82 -3.90 -16.80
CA GLY A 147 12.40 -3.60 -17.05
C GLY A 147 11.95 -2.20 -16.57
N GLN A 148 12.88 -1.25 -16.39
CA GLN A 148 12.58 0.10 -15.86
C GLN A 148 11.51 0.83 -16.67
N LYS A 149 11.51 0.71 -18.00
CA LYS A 149 10.49 1.32 -18.87
C LYS A 149 9.07 0.81 -18.55
N HIS A 150 8.93 -0.48 -18.25
CA HIS A 150 7.66 -1.10 -17.89
C HIS A 150 7.16 -0.60 -16.54
N VAL A 151 8.07 -0.54 -15.55
CA VAL A 151 7.77 0.00 -14.21
C VAL A 151 7.36 1.47 -14.28
N GLN A 152 8.08 2.30 -15.04
CA GLN A 152 7.76 3.72 -15.20
C GLN A 152 6.37 3.94 -15.82
N LYS A 153 5.99 3.15 -16.83
CA LYS A 153 4.67 3.23 -17.46
C LYS A 153 3.55 2.96 -16.45
N ILE A 154 3.72 1.94 -15.61
CA ILE A 154 2.74 1.54 -14.60
C ILE A 154 2.66 2.57 -13.47
N THR A 155 3.80 2.93 -12.90
CA THR A 155 3.88 3.89 -11.78
C THR A 155 3.34 5.27 -12.16
N THR A 156 3.61 5.73 -13.38
CA THR A 156 3.03 6.98 -13.91
C THR A 156 1.51 6.88 -14.02
N LYS A 157 0.97 5.73 -14.42
CA LYS A 157 -0.49 5.52 -14.50
C LYS A 157 -1.14 5.56 -13.11
N ILE A 158 -0.49 4.97 -12.09
CA ILE A 158 -0.96 4.99 -10.70
C ILE A 158 -0.97 6.42 -10.16
N ASN A 159 0.12 7.16 -10.35
CA ASN A 159 0.25 8.55 -9.86
C ASN A 159 -0.70 9.53 -10.55
N ARG A 160 -1.18 9.23 -11.76
CA ARG A 160 -2.14 10.07 -12.48
C ARG A 160 -3.57 9.95 -11.94
N GLY A 161 -3.84 9.06 -10.98
CA GLY A 161 -5.13 8.90 -10.32
C GLY A 161 -6.28 8.92 -11.33
N LYS A 162 -6.36 7.91 -12.21
CA LYS A 162 -7.37 7.93 -13.28
C LYS A 162 -8.78 8.05 -12.68
N LYS A 163 -9.37 9.24 -12.86
CA LYS A 163 -10.80 9.38 -13.17
C LYS A 163 -11.09 8.37 -14.27
N ALA A 164 -11.79 7.30 -13.91
CA ALA A 164 -12.60 6.55 -14.85
C ALA A 164 -13.93 7.30 -14.97
#